data_AF-A0A376K1E5-F1
#
_entry.id   AF-A0A376K1E5-F1
#
_cell.length_a   1.000
_cell.length_b   1.000
_cell.length_c   1.000
_cell.angle_alpha   90.00
_cell.angle_beta   90.00
_cell.angle_gamma   90.00
#
_symmetry.space_group_name_H-M   'P 1'
#
loop_
_entity.id
_entity.type
_entity.pdbx_description
1 polymer ?
#
loop_
_entity_poly.entity_id
_entity_poly.type
_entity_poly.pdbx_seq_one_letter_code
_entity_poly.pdbx_strand_id
1 'polypeptide(L)' 'MQTVIFGRPGCPYCVRAKDLAEKLSNERDDFQYQYVDIRAEGITKEDLQQKGR' A
#
# COMPACT_ATOMS: atom_id res chain seq x y z
N MET A 1 -1.87 -6.44 12.66
CA MET A 1 -1.11 -5.22 12.24
C MET A 1 -1.62 -4.73 10.88
N GLN A 2 -1.90 -3.43 10.69
CA GLN A 2 -2.41 -2.90 9.42
C GLN A 2 -1.34 -2.11 8.64
N THR A 3 -1.05 -2.54 7.41
CA THR A 3 0.00 -1.96 6.56
C THR A 3 -0.59 -1.29 5.33
N VAL A 4 -0.36 0.00 5.16
CA VAL A 4 -0.78 0.72 3.94
C VAL A 4 0.40 0.88 3.00
N ILE A 5 0.25 0.38 1.77
CA ILE A 5 1.27 0.42 0.72
C ILE A 5 0.86 1.49 -0.29
N PHE A 6 1.57 2.61 -0.26
CA PHE A 6 1.42 3.68 -1.25
C PHE A 6 2.31 3.38 -2.44
N GLY A 7 1.68 3.01 -3.56
CA GLY A 7 2.37 2.53 -4.75
C GLY A 7 1.90 3.22 -6.03
N ARG A 8 2.61 2.94 -7.12
CA ARG A 8 2.19 3.30 -8.48
C ARG A 8 2.22 2.04 -9.37
N PRO A 9 1.21 1.81 -10.23
CA PRO A 9 1.10 0.62 -11.09
C PRO A 9 2.18 0.52 -12.18
N GLY A 10 3.00 1.56 -12.38
CA GLY A 10 4.15 1.54 -13.28
C GLY A 10 5.49 1.24 -12.60
N CYS A 11 5.51 1.02 -11.28
CA CYS A 11 6.73 0.74 -10.55
C CYS A 11 6.83 -0.77 -10.24
N PRO A 12 7.84 -1.49 -10.79
CA PRO A 12 7.95 -2.94 -10.59
C PRO A 12 8.13 -3.33 -9.12
N TYR A 13 8.72 -2.44 -8.30
CA TYR A 13 8.85 -2.64 -6.86
C TYR A 13 7.51 -2.52 -6.12
N CYS A 14 6.65 -1.57 -6.50
CA CYS A 14 5.34 -1.40 -5.86
C CYS A 14 4.42 -2.61 -6.13
N VAL A 15 4.47 -3.17 -7.35
CA VAL A 15 3.72 -4.37 -7.70
C VAL A 15 4.20 -5.57 -6.89
N ARG A 16 5.52 -5.74 -6.75
CA ARG A 16 6.09 -6.79 -5.89
C ARG A 16 5.71 -6.63 -4.41
N ALA A 17 5.69 -5.41 -3.90
CA ALA A 17 5.26 -5.15 -2.52
C ALA A 17 3.80 -5.57 -2.29
N LYS A 18 2.91 -5.31 -3.27
CA LYS A 18 1.51 -5.76 -3.23
C LYS A 18 1.41 -7.28 -3.22
N ASP A 19 2.12 -7.96 -4.11
CA ASP A 19 2.12 -9.44 -4.21
C ASP A 19 2.62 -10.11 -2.91
N LEU A 20 3.69 -9.57 -2.31
CA LEU A 20 4.20 -10.03 -1.02
C LEU A 20 3.20 -9.81 0.11
N ALA A 21 2.56 -8.63 0.15
CA ALA A 21 1.57 -8.32 1.17
C ALA A 21 0.31 -9.19 1.04
N GLU A 22 -0.10 -9.53 -0.20
CA GLU A 22 -1.19 -10.45 -0.48
C GLU A 22 -0.88 -11.85 0.04
N LYS A 23 0.34 -12.36 -0.20
CA LYS A 23 0.79 -13.64 0.34
C LYS A 23 0.79 -13.63 1.87
N LEU A 24 1.37 -12.60 2.48
CA LEU A 24 1.39 -12.43 3.93
C LEU A 24 -0.01 -12.37 4.53
N SER A 25 -0.95 -11.70 3.88
CA SER A 25 -2.35 -11.61 4.34
C SER A 25 -3.09 -12.95 4.24
N ASN A 26 -2.75 -13.78 3.25
CA ASN A 26 -3.27 -15.14 3.15
C ASN A 26 -2.63 -16.10 4.17
N GLU A 27 -1.34 -15.92 4.48
CA GLU A 27 -0.63 -16.77 5.46
C GLU A 27 -0.88 -16.34 6.93
N ARG A 28 -1.28 -15.08 7.15
CA ARG A 28 -1.46 -14.50 8.48
C ARG A 28 -2.80 -13.77 8.54
N ASP A 29 -3.77 -14.32 9.27
CA ASP A 29 -5.06 -13.66 9.50
C ASP A 29 -4.95 -12.34 10.29
N ASP A 30 -3.86 -12.13 11.06
CA ASP A 30 -3.60 -10.86 11.74
C ASP A 30 -2.99 -9.78 10.80
N PHE A 31 -2.65 -10.13 9.56
CA PHE A 31 -2.00 -9.24 8.62
C PHE A 31 -3.00 -8.67 7.62
N GLN A 32 -3.34 -7.40 7.81
CA GLN A 32 -4.19 -6.65 6.89
C GLN A 32 -3.34 -5.64 6.12
N TYR A 33 -3.50 -5.59 4.80
CA TYR A 33 -2.81 -4.61 3.97
C TYR A 33 -3.78 -3.89 3.03
N GLN A 34 -3.44 -2.65 2.68
CA GLN A 34 -4.18 -1.86 1.71
C GLN A 34 -3.21 -1.26 0.70
N TYR A 35 -3.44 -1.54 -0.58
CA TYR A 35 -2.67 -0.94 -1.66
C TYR A 35 -3.39 0.32 -2.17
N VAL A 36 -2.72 1.47 -2.07
CA VAL A 36 -3.24 2.77 -2.48
C VAL A 36 -2.41 3.30 -3.64
N ASP A 37 -3.09 3.59 -4.76
CA ASP A 37 -2.45 4.19 -5.92
C ASP A 37 -2.45 5.71 -5.80
N ILE A 38 -1.34 6.25 -5.31
CA ILE A 38 -1.20 7.70 -5.08
C ILE A 38 -1.38 8.54 -6.35
N ARG A 39 -1.16 7.98 -7.55
CA ARG A 39 -1.29 8.71 -8.81
C ARG A 39 -2.73 8.67 -9.33
N ALA A 40 -3.41 7.54 -9.20
CA ALA A 40 -4.80 7.40 -9.61
C ALA A 40 -5.75 8.15 -8.66
N GLU A 41 -5.43 8.13 -7.36
CA GLU A 41 -6.26 8.73 -6.31
C GLU A 41 -6.02 10.25 -6.16
N GLY A 42 -5.00 10.79 -6.84
CA GLY A 42 -4.67 12.23 -6.77
C GLY A 42 -4.11 12.66 -5.41
N ILE A 43 -3.66 11.71 -4.60
CA ILE A 43 -3.09 11.95 -3.26
C ILE A 43 -1.77 12.70 -3.42
N THR A 44 -1.76 13.95 -3.00
CA THR A 44 -0.56 14.78 -2.93
C THR A 44 0.26 14.44 -1.68
N LYS A 45 1.54 14.82 -1.67
CA LYS A 45 2.43 14.68 -0.51
C LYS A 45 1.84 15.24 0.80
N GLU A 46 0.93 16.20 0.69
CA GLU A 46 0.25 16.83 1.82
C GLU A 46 -0.79 15.89 2.46
N ASP A 47 -1.57 15.14 1.67
CA ASP A 47 -2.53 14.16 2.19
C ASP A 47 -1.83 12.97 2.86
N LEU A 48 -0.67 12.54 2.29
CA LEU A 48 0.21 11.55 2.90
C LEU A 48 0.75 11.98 4.28
N GLN A 49 1.06 13.27 4.46
CA GLN A 49 1.50 13.81 5.75
C GLN A 49 0.34 13.92 6.75
N GLN A 50 -0.87 14.22 6.27
CA GLN A 50 -2.06 14.34 7.12
C GLN A 50 -2.49 13.00 7.73
N LYS A 51 -2.38 11.89 6.97
CA LYS A 51 -2.74 10.54 7.43
C LYS A 51 -1.66 9.84 8.27
N GLY A 52 -0.48 10.43 8.39
CA GLY A 52 0.64 9.88 9.17
C GLY A 52 0.67 10.33 10.64
N ARG A 53 -0.37 11.02 11.14
CA ARG A 53 -0.46 11.49 12.53
C ARG A 53 -1.47 10.70 13.35
#